data_AF-A0A068TBR1-F1
#
_entry.id   AF-A0A068TBR1-F1
#
_cell.length_a   1.000
_cell.length_b   1.000
_cell.length_c   1.000
_cell.angle_alpha   90.00
_cell.angle_beta   90.00
_cell.angle_gamma   90.00
#
_symmetry.space_group_name_H-M   'P 1'
#
loop_
_entity.id
_entity.type
_entity.pdbx_description
1 polymer ?
#
loop_
_entity_poly.entity_id
_entity_poly.type
_entity_poly.pdbx_seq_one_letter_code
_entity_poly.pdbx_strand_id
1 'polypeptide(L)'
;MTSTYIISARKREGTNFTEEPGPIRFLKVPSGVNHYDARHVISSSKDWVSEVQGLADGDENPNSIGPSGDVLIFIHGYNNAIPNVIERVRQLKEDMKAEGWRGEIVAFDWPSDNQTLNYLEDRWDGAAVAAELVTKGILLLSQAQKAGCQTNVHLIAHSAGCYVTLEAFAQAEKKGELFKSDWRMGQVAFIAGDVSSDSLALSSDWSQPMFKRIMRFTNYSNPFDSVLAVSNAKRLGVAPRAGRVGLPAVVNSKAVDVDCGDYFEGVDPKSQPSLGSWTHSWHIGNRLFARDLSMTLEGAIDRQAIPTRKMKNGRLTLQEGTRPKFQGDWHIKDDAKTASARIA
;
A
#
# COMPACT_ATOMS: atom_id res chain seq x y z
N MET A 1 -17.62 0.21 13.51
CA MET A 1 -16.71 0.41 12.36
C MET A 1 -16.68 1.90 12.06
N THR A 2 -15.51 2.46 11.71
CA THR A 2 -15.38 3.87 11.31
C THR A 2 -15.66 4.04 9.82
N SER A 3 -15.76 5.28 9.34
CA SER A 3 -15.92 5.58 7.91
C SER A 3 -14.73 5.08 7.09
N THR A 4 -14.94 4.81 5.81
CA THR A 4 -13.89 4.47 4.84
C THR A 4 -13.55 5.70 4.00
N TYR A 5 -12.27 6.07 3.97
CA TYR A 5 -11.77 7.21 3.22
C TYR A 5 -11.18 6.74 1.90
N ILE A 6 -11.60 7.38 0.80
CA ILE A 6 -11.21 6.97 -0.57
C ILE A 6 -10.81 8.22 -1.36
N ILE A 7 -9.69 8.10 -2.07
CA ILE A 7 -9.26 9.00 -3.15
C ILE A 7 -9.65 8.28 -4.45
N SER A 8 -10.76 8.67 -5.06
CA SER A 8 -11.25 8.04 -6.28
C SER A 8 -10.78 8.80 -7.51
N ALA A 9 -10.19 8.08 -8.45
CA ALA A 9 -9.85 8.54 -9.78
C ALA A 9 -10.85 8.08 -10.86
N ARG A 10 -11.99 7.54 -10.44
CA ARG A 10 -13.09 7.17 -11.33
C ARG A 10 -13.84 8.42 -11.80
N LYS A 11 -14.24 8.41 -13.07
CA LYS A 11 -15.08 9.43 -13.67
C LYS A 11 -16.47 9.38 -13.01
N ARG A 12 -17.01 10.56 -12.75
CA ARG A 12 -18.37 10.72 -12.21
C ARG A 12 -19.34 11.06 -13.33
N GLU A 13 -20.42 10.31 -13.44
CA GLU A 13 -21.54 10.56 -14.35
C GLU A 13 -22.84 10.69 -13.55
N GLY A 14 -23.37 11.92 -13.48
CA GLY A 14 -24.47 12.25 -12.58
C GLY A 14 -24.09 12.00 -11.12
N THR A 15 -24.81 11.10 -10.46
CA THR A 15 -24.52 10.67 -9.09
C THR A 15 -23.52 9.53 -9.00
N ASN A 16 -23.30 8.78 -10.08
CA ASN A 16 -22.56 7.52 -10.05
C ASN A 16 -21.10 7.70 -10.47
N PHE A 17 -20.26 6.74 -10.11
CA PHE A 17 -18.89 6.63 -10.59
C PHE A 17 -18.79 5.48 -11.58
N THR A 18 -18.07 5.69 -12.67
CA THR A 18 -17.91 4.72 -13.76
C THR A 18 -16.55 4.03 -13.68
N GLU A 19 -16.29 3.15 -14.64
CA GLU A 19 -15.04 2.39 -14.76
C GLU A 19 -13.97 3.15 -15.56
N GLU A 20 -14.22 4.43 -15.87
CA GLU A 20 -13.35 5.28 -16.67
C GLU A 20 -12.52 6.24 -15.80
N PRO A 21 -11.35 6.69 -16.25
CA PRO A 21 -10.57 7.71 -15.55
C PRO A 21 -11.28 9.07 -15.54
N GLY A 22 -11.20 9.76 -14.41
CA GLY A 22 -11.74 11.12 -14.27
C GLY A 22 -11.08 11.94 -13.16
N PRO A 23 -11.55 13.19 -12.97
CA PRO A 23 -10.96 14.09 -11.99
C PRO A 23 -11.09 13.54 -10.56
N ILE A 24 -10.01 13.63 -9.77
CA ILE A 24 -9.98 13.10 -8.39
C ILE A 24 -11.13 13.60 -7.53
N ARG A 25 -11.72 12.69 -6.76
CA ARG A 25 -12.72 12.97 -5.72
C ARG A 25 -12.28 12.36 -4.40
N PHE A 26 -12.42 13.14 -3.34
CA PHE A 26 -12.20 12.70 -1.97
C PHE A 26 -13.54 12.27 -1.38
N LEU A 27 -13.61 11.05 -0.87
CA LEU A 27 -14.84 10.42 -0.43
C LEU A 27 -14.73 9.99 1.03
N LYS A 28 -15.85 10.09 1.75
CA LYS A 28 -16.06 9.52 3.07
C LYS A 28 -17.30 8.63 3.01
N VAL A 29 -17.08 7.32 3.09
CA VAL A 29 -18.14 6.32 3.00
C VAL A 29 -18.50 5.86 4.42
N PRO A 30 -19.73 6.13 4.92
CA PRO A 30 -20.15 5.74 6.25
C PRO A 30 -20.03 4.23 6.49
N SER A 31 -19.82 3.86 7.75
CA SER A 31 -19.84 2.46 8.16
C SER A 31 -21.18 1.81 7.78
N GLY A 32 -21.13 0.62 7.17
CA GLY A 32 -22.31 -0.12 6.72
C GLY A 32 -22.75 0.20 5.29
N VAL A 33 -22.19 1.23 4.66
CA VAL A 33 -22.40 1.52 3.23
C VAL A 33 -21.32 0.82 2.42
N ASN A 34 -21.69 -0.03 1.47
CA ASN A 34 -20.76 -0.82 0.63
C ASN A 34 -20.63 -0.28 -0.80
N HIS A 35 -21.14 0.91 -1.08
CA HIS A 35 -21.01 1.57 -2.38
C HIS A 35 -20.89 3.07 -2.17
N TYR A 36 -20.12 3.76 -3.01
CA TYR A 36 -20.01 5.22 -2.94
C TYR A 36 -20.57 5.88 -4.20
N ASP A 37 -21.01 7.11 -4.03
CA ASP A 37 -21.66 7.93 -5.05
C ASP A 37 -21.42 9.41 -4.70
N ALA A 38 -21.99 10.32 -5.47
CA ALA A 38 -21.80 11.76 -5.30
C ALA A 38 -22.12 12.29 -3.89
N ARG A 39 -22.99 11.64 -3.12
CA ARG A 39 -23.36 12.04 -1.74
C ARG A 39 -22.21 11.84 -0.75
N HIS A 40 -21.27 10.97 -1.09
CA HIS A 40 -20.12 10.64 -0.26
C HIS A 40 -18.91 11.54 -0.54
N VAL A 41 -19.00 12.41 -1.54
CA VAL A 41 -17.91 13.31 -1.92
C VAL A 41 -17.78 14.45 -0.90
N ILE A 42 -16.59 14.59 -0.34
CA ILE A 42 -16.21 15.76 0.45
C ILE A 42 -15.74 16.85 -0.51
N SER A 43 -16.40 18.01 -0.46
CA SER A 43 -16.18 19.12 -1.39
C SER A 43 -14.81 19.80 -1.21
N SER A 44 -14.32 19.86 0.02
CA SER A 44 -13.03 20.43 0.38
C SER A 44 -11.99 19.32 0.57
N SER A 45 -11.00 19.25 -0.33
CA SER A 45 -9.86 18.34 -0.17
C SER A 45 -9.10 18.64 1.11
N LYS A 46 -9.05 19.91 1.54
CA LYS A 46 -8.42 20.32 2.79
C LYS A 46 -9.14 19.75 4.01
N ASP A 47 -10.46 19.77 4.02
CA ASP A 47 -11.26 19.26 5.14
C ASP A 47 -11.13 17.74 5.23
N TRP A 48 -11.16 17.06 4.07
CA TRP A 48 -10.93 15.62 4.00
C TRP A 48 -9.53 15.24 4.53
N VAL A 49 -8.48 15.96 4.10
CA VAL A 49 -7.11 15.72 4.57
C VAL A 49 -7.00 15.97 6.07
N SER A 50 -7.56 17.09 6.55
CA SER A 50 -7.55 17.42 7.98
C SER A 50 -8.26 16.37 8.82
N GLU A 51 -9.33 15.75 8.31
CA GLU A 51 -10.04 14.69 9.00
C GLU A 51 -9.22 13.39 9.04
N VAL A 52 -8.65 12.97 7.90
CA VAL A 52 -7.79 11.77 7.82
C VAL A 52 -6.57 11.91 8.73
N GLN A 53 -5.90 13.05 8.70
CA GLN A 53 -4.75 13.33 9.56
C GLN A 53 -5.15 13.42 11.02
N GLY A 54 -6.28 14.08 11.34
CA GLY A 54 -6.79 14.14 12.71
C GLY A 54 -7.10 12.75 13.29
N LEU A 55 -7.58 11.81 12.46
CA LEU A 55 -7.76 10.42 12.86
C LEU A 55 -6.42 9.69 13.06
N ALA A 56 -5.47 9.88 12.15
CA ALA A 56 -4.15 9.24 12.24
C ALA A 56 -3.34 9.75 13.44
N ASP A 57 -3.34 11.06 13.67
CA ASP A 57 -2.58 11.71 14.74
C ASP A 57 -3.29 11.59 16.11
N GLY A 58 -4.62 11.42 16.12
CA GLY A 58 -5.44 11.32 17.33
C GLY A 58 -5.38 9.96 18.04
N ASP A 59 -4.95 8.90 17.36
CA ASP A 59 -4.69 7.57 17.94
C ASP A 59 -3.23 7.18 17.68
N GLU A 60 -2.33 7.94 18.33
CA GLU A 60 -0.89 7.80 18.20
C GLU A 60 -0.42 6.34 18.34
N ASN A 61 0.34 5.85 17.36
CA ASN A 61 0.92 4.51 17.42
C ASN A 61 2.17 4.49 18.32
N PRO A 62 2.14 3.81 19.49
CA PRO A 62 3.26 3.78 20.41
C PRO A 62 4.44 2.95 19.87
N ASN A 63 4.18 2.06 18.91
CA ASN A 63 5.19 1.20 18.31
C ASN A 63 5.81 1.80 17.04
N SER A 64 5.34 2.96 16.57
CA SER A 64 5.81 3.58 15.34
C SER A 64 6.94 4.58 15.61
N ILE A 65 7.94 4.57 14.72
CA ILE A 65 8.99 5.60 14.69
C ILE A 65 8.52 6.90 14.03
N GLY A 66 7.30 6.91 13.46
CA GLY A 66 6.66 8.13 12.95
C GLY A 66 6.39 9.09 14.11
N PRO A 67 6.56 10.43 13.98
CA PRO A 67 6.51 11.30 15.14
C PRO A 67 5.09 11.58 15.68
N SER A 68 4.04 11.64 14.82
CA SER A 68 2.63 11.76 15.24
C SER A 68 1.80 10.54 14.86
N GLY A 69 1.13 10.55 13.71
CA GLY A 69 0.32 9.44 13.20
C GLY A 69 0.90 8.77 11.95
N ASP A 70 0.30 7.65 11.57
CA ASP A 70 0.61 6.93 10.33
C ASP A 70 -0.63 6.90 9.43
N VAL A 71 -0.45 7.22 8.14
CA VAL A 71 -1.45 7.03 7.09
C VAL A 71 -0.94 6.01 6.09
N LEU A 72 -1.74 4.98 5.82
CA LEU A 72 -1.47 3.98 4.81
C LEU A 72 -2.41 4.18 3.62
N ILE A 73 -1.85 4.45 2.44
CA ILE A 73 -2.62 4.44 1.19
C ILE A 73 -2.61 3.02 0.63
N PHE A 74 -3.78 2.41 0.50
CA PHE A 74 -3.99 1.11 -0.15
C PHE A 74 -4.36 1.30 -1.63
N ILE A 75 -3.52 0.77 -2.52
CA ILE A 75 -3.74 0.76 -3.97
C ILE A 75 -4.14 -0.66 -4.38
N HIS A 76 -5.40 -0.84 -4.80
CA HIS A 76 -5.92 -2.15 -5.19
C HIS A 76 -5.40 -2.62 -6.57
N GLY A 77 -5.63 -3.89 -6.89
CA GLY A 77 -5.30 -4.50 -8.18
C GLY A 77 -6.37 -4.30 -9.26
N TYR A 78 -6.20 -5.04 -10.37
CA TYR A 78 -7.16 -5.11 -11.48
C TYR A 78 -8.47 -5.81 -11.07
N ASN A 79 -9.57 -5.52 -11.78
CA ASN A 79 -10.90 -6.09 -11.64
C ASN A 79 -11.53 -5.88 -10.26
N ASN A 80 -11.57 -4.62 -9.80
CA ASN A 80 -12.21 -4.28 -8.54
C ASN A 80 -13.35 -3.28 -8.75
N ALA A 81 -14.58 -3.79 -8.63
CA ALA A 81 -15.76 -2.96 -8.42
C ALA A 81 -15.70 -2.20 -7.10
N ILE A 82 -16.42 -1.08 -7.03
CA ILE A 82 -16.48 -0.20 -5.86
C ILE A 82 -16.74 -0.97 -4.54
N PRO A 83 -17.71 -1.91 -4.46
CA PRO A 83 -17.93 -2.68 -3.23
C PRO A 83 -16.72 -3.51 -2.80
N ASN A 84 -15.99 -4.09 -3.75
CA ASN A 84 -14.79 -4.88 -3.48
C ASN A 84 -13.68 -4.00 -2.91
N VAL A 85 -13.50 -2.78 -3.44
CA VAL A 85 -12.51 -1.82 -2.91
C VAL A 85 -12.83 -1.47 -1.46
N ILE A 86 -14.10 -1.15 -1.16
CA ILE A 86 -14.55 -0.82 0.19
C ILE A 86 -14.35 -2.00 1.15
N GLU A 87 -14.74 -3.21 0.74
CA GLU A 87 -14.61 -4.41 1.55
C GLU A 87 -13.15 -4.74 1.86
N ARG A 88 -12.26 -4.72 0.86
CA ARG A 88 -10.82 -4.98 1.05
C ARG A 88 -10.17 -3.99 2.01
N VAL A 89 -10.48 -2.70 1.88
CA VAL A 89 -9.91 -1.65 2.75
C VAL A 89 -10.41 -1.78 4.18
N ARG A 90 -11.71 -2.10 4.37
CA ARG A 90 -12.27 -2.34 5.69
C ARG A 90 -11.66 -3.57 6.35
N GLN A 91 -11.56 -4.67 5.60
CA GLN A 91 -10.94 -5.91 6.10
C GLN A 91 -9.48 -5.64 6.50
N LEU A 92 -8.69 -4.98 5.66
CA LEU A 92 -7.31 -4.61 5.97
C LEU A 92 -7.23 -3.73 7.24
N LYS A 93 -8.11 -2.74 7.37
CA LYS A 93 -8.16 -1.85 8.54
C LYS A 93 -8.50 -2.61 9.82
N GLU A 94 -9.47 -3.52 9.76
CA GLU A 94 -9.84 -4.38 10.89
C GLU A 94 -8.69 -5.31 11.29
N ASP A 95 -8.05 -5.92 10.29
CA ASP A 95 -6.95 -6.84 10.53
C ASP A 95 -5.75 -6.13 11.18
N MET A 96 -5.31 -5.03 10.58
CA MET A 96 -4.20 -4.24 11.09
C MET A 96 -4.48 -3.68 12.49
N LYS A 97 -5.69 -3.17 12.72
CA LYS A 97 -6.08 -2.65 14.04
C LYS A 97 -6.00 -3.73 15.11
N ALA A 98 -6.55 -4.91 14.83
CA ALA A 98 -6.50 -5.96 15.83
C ALA A 98 -5.08 -6.57 15.96
N GLU A 99 -4.15 -6.32 15.04
CA GLU A 99 -2.72 -6.62 15.21
C GLU A 99 -1.94 -5.44 15.82
N GLY A 100 -2.64 -4.45 16.38
CA GLY A 100 -2.08 -3.37 17.18
C GLY A 100 -1.53 -2.19 16.39
N TRP A 101 -1.70 -2.16 15.06
CA TRP A 101 -1.35 -0.98 14.27
C TRP A 101 -2.40 0.11 14.47
N ARG A 102 -1.93 1.31 14.81
CA ARG A 102 -2.77 2.49 14.99
C ARG A 102 -2.42 3.49 13.90
N GLY A 103 -3.39 3.81 13.07
CA GLY A 103 -3.21 4.64 11.90
C GLY A 103 -4.46 4.62 11.04
N GLU A 104 -4.51 5.51 10.05
CA GLU A 104 -5.66 5.60 9.15
C GLU A 104 -5.31 4.96 7.80
N ILE A 105 -6.25 4.18 7.24
CA ILE A 105 -6.08 3.54 5.93
C ILE A 105 -7.01 4.22 4.93
N VAL A 106 -6.43 4.75 3.87
CA VAL A 106 -7.17 5.37 2.77
C VAL A 106 -7.02 4.54 1.51
N ALA A 107 -8.09 4.37 0.74
CA ALA A 107 -8.00 3.71 -0.56
C ALA A 107 -7.62 4.70 -1.65
N PHE A 108 -6.74 4.31 -2.57
CA PHE A 108 -6.64 4.93 -3.89
C PHE A 108 -7.41 4.04 -4.87
N ASP A 109 -8.60 4.50 -5.27
CA ASP A 109 -9.49 3.78 -6.17
C ASP A 109 -9.28 4.26 -7.61
N TRP A 110 -8.54 3.48 -8.38
CA TRP A 110 -8.30 3.74 -9.79
C TRP A 110 -9.29 2.94 -10.64
N PRO A 111 -9.71 3.45 -11.81
CA PRO A 111 -10.61 2.74 -12.73
C PRO A 111 -10.00 1.41 -13.17
N SER A 112 -10.43 0.31 -12.54
CA SER A 112 -9.92 -1.04 -12.83
C SER A 112 -11.02 -2.10 -12.95
N ASP A 113 -12.26 -1.67 -13.19
CA ASP A 113 -13.42 -2.56 -13.16
C ASP A 113 -13.89 -3.00 -14.56
N ASN A 114 -13.10 -2.74 -15.62
CA ASN A 114 -13.50 -3.13 -16.97
C ASN A 114 -13.54 -4.66 -17.09
N GLN A 115 -14.75 -5.21 -16.97
CA GLN A 115 -15.05 -6.65 -16.99
C GLN A 115 -14.73 -7.31 -18.36
N THR A 116 -14.54 -6.49 -19.40
CA THR A 116 -14.34 -6.92 -20.78
C THR A 116 -12.87 -7.03 -21.15
N LEU A 117 -12.30 -8.24 -21.00
CA LEU A 117 -11.13 -8.80 -21.73
C LEU A 117 -9.82 -7.97 -21.89
N ASN A 118 -9.74 -6.73 -21.44
CA ASN A 118 -8.75 -5.77 -21.93
C ASN A 118 -7.90 -5.19 -20.79
N TYR A 119 -7.20 -6.05 -20.06
CA TYR A 119 -6.22 -5.66 -19.05
C TYR A 119 -5.21 -4.57 -19.51
N LEU A 120 -4.97 -4.44 -20.83
CA LEU A 120 -4.15 -3.37 -21.39
C LEU A 120 -4.78 -1.98 -21.24
N GLU A 121 -6.09 -1.89 -21.38
CA GLU A 121 -6.87 -0.66 -21.21
C GLU A 121 -6.81 -0.17 -19.77
N ASP A 122 -7.05 -1.05 -18.80
CA ASP A 122 -6.89 -0.72 -17.38
C ASP A 122 -5.46 -0.30 -17.03
N ARG A 123 -4.44 -0.88 -17.68
CA ARG A 123 -3.08 -0.38 -17.51
C ARG A 123 -2.91 1.04 -18.04
N TRP A 124 -3.53 1.38 -19.16
CA TRP A 124 -3.50 2.74 -19.69
C TRP A 124 -4.25 3.71 -18.78
N ASP A 125 -5.43 3.33 -18.27
CA ASP A 125 -6.19 4.16 -17.35
C ASP A 125 -5.46 4.35 -16.02
N GLY A 126 -4.91 3.26 -15.47
CA GLY A 126 -4.05 3.29 -14.29
C GLY A 126 -2.84 4.21 -14.49
N ALA A 127 -2.18 4.15 -15.65
CA ALA A 127 -1.09 5.06 -15.98
C ALA A 127 -1.58 6.51 -16.14
N ALA A 128 -2.76 6.75 -16.70
CA ALA A 128 -3.33 8.08 -16.91
C ALA A 128 -3.63 8.78 -15.57
N VAL A 129 -4.03 8.04 -14.54
CA VAL A 129 -4.32 8.59 -13.20
C VAL A 129 -3.15 8.47 -12.23
N ALA A 130 -2.07 7.76 -12.58
CA ALA A 130 -0.98 7.43 -11.66
C ALA A 130 -0.36 8.66 -10.99
N ALA A 131 -0.11 9.74 -11.74
CA ALA A 131 0.46 10.95 -11.14
C ALA A 131 -0.42 11.58 -10.05
N GLU A 132 -1.73 11.33 -10.06
CA GLU A 132 -2.64 11.82 -9.03
C GLU A 132 -2.46 11.12 -7.69
N LEU A 133 -1.93 9.88 -7.66
CA LEU A 133 -1.51 9.22 -6.41
C LEU A 133 -0.45 10.08 -5.68
N VAL A 134 0.50 10.65 -6.43
CA VAL A 134 1.52 11.54 -5.84
C VAL A 134 0.92 12.90 -5.51
N THR A 135 0.27 13.57 -6.46
CA THR A 135 -0.15 14.97 -6.26
C THR A 135 -1.35 15.12 -5.32
N LYS A 136 -2.27 14.17 -5.30
CA LYS A 136 -3.53 14.23 -4.52
C LYS A 136 -3.60 13.25 -3.37
N GLY A 137 -2.78 12.19 -3.38
CA GLY A 137 -2.61 11.31 -2.23
C GLY A 137 -1.43 11.76 -1.38
N ILE A 138 -0.23 11.40 -1.82
CA ILE A 138 1.01 11.51 -1.05
C ILE A 138 1.27 12.96 -0.64
N LEU A 139 1.30 13.88 -1.60
CA LEU A 139 1.61 15.28 -1.31
C LEU A 139 0.54 15.96 -0.49
N LEU A 140 -0.76 15.72 -0.72
CA LEU A 140 -1.78 16.38 0.10
C LEU A 140 -1.74 15.90 1.56
N LEU A 141 -1.50 14.60 1.77
CA LEU A 141 -1.35 14.02 3.11
C LEU A 141 0.02 14.36 3.75
N SER A 142 1.02 14.74 2.96
CA SER A 142 2.36 15.12 3.42
C SER A 142 2.57 16.63 3.56
N GLN A 143 1.92 17.48 2.75
CA GLN A 143 2.13 18.94 2.64
C GLN A 143 1.11 19.79 3.39
N ALA A 144 0.09 19.22 4.02
CA ALA A 144 -0.77 19.99 4.94
C ALA A 144 0.01 20.58 6.15
N GLN A 145 1.33 20.35 6.20
CA GLN A 145 2.41 21.02 6.93
C GLN A 145 2.34 22.56 6.91
N LYS A 146 1.38 23.09 7.67
CA LYS A 146 1.69 24.15 8.64
C LYS A 146 2.47 23.52 9.81
N ALA A 147 3.28 24.33 10.50
CA ALA A 147 4.09 23.90 11.64
C ALA A 147 3.33 22.96 12.58
N GLY A 148 3.87 21.75 12.82
CA GLY A 148 3.32 20.74 13.73
C GLY A 148 2.78 19.45 13.10
N CYS A 149 2.61 19.37 11.77
CA CYS A 149 2.12 18.15 11.11
C CYS A 149 3.25 17.13 10.90
N GLN A 150 3.21 16.01 11.62
CA GLN A 150 4.23 14.96 11.66
C GLN A 150 3.69 13.58 11.21
N THR A 151 2.59 13.55 10.46
CA THR A 151 1.99 12.32 9.94
C THR A 151 2.90 11.64 8.91
N ASN A 152 3.24 10.38 9.14
CA ASN A 152 4.02 9.57 8.22
C ASN A 152 3.10 8.93 7.17
N VAL A 153 3.48 8.99 5.89
CA VAL A 153 2.68 8.44 4.79
C VAL A 153 3.38 7.20 4.23
N HIS A 154 2.61 6.11 4.13
CA HIS A 154 3.04 4.82 3.61
C HIS A 154 2.14 4.38 2.46
N LEU A 155 2.64 3.47 1.62
CA LEU A 155 1.84 2.79 0.59
C LEU A 155 1.85 1.28 0.79
N ILE A 156 0.72 0.66 0.49
CA ILE A 156 0.65 -0.75 0.12
C ILE A 156 -0.05 -0.88 -1.23
N ALA A 157 0.59 -1.56 -2.16
CA ALA A 157 0.05 -1.79 -3.49
C ALA A 157 -0.11 -3.29 -3.76
N HIS A 158 -1.28 -3.67 -4.25
CA HIS A 158 -1.61 -5.06 -4.60
C HIS A 158 -1.63 -5.25 -6.12
N SER A 159 -0.99 -6.31 -6.62
CA SER A 159 -1.13 -6.73 -8.04
C SER A 159 -0.83 -5.61 -9.04
N ALA A 160 -1.79 -5.26 -9.92
CA ALA A 160 -1.66 -4.17 -10.88
C ALA A 160 -1.52 -2.79 -10.21
N GLY A 161 -1.91 -2.61 -8.94
CA GLY A 161 -1.62 -1.41 -8.17
C GLY A 161 -0.13 -1.13 -8.01
N CYS A 162 0.72 -2.16 -8.05
CA CYS A 162 2.18 -2.00 -8.08
C CYS A 162 2.64 -1.29 -9.35
N TYR A 163 2.02 -1.61 -10.49
CA TYR A 163 2.28 -0.92 -11.77
C TYR A 163 1.89 0.56 -11.67
N VAL A 164 0.68 0.85 -11.19
CA VAL A 164 0.19 2.23 -10.96
C VAL A 164 1.14 3.00 -10.03
N THR A 165 1.64 2.35 -8.99
CA THR A 165 2.59 2.95 -8.06
C THR A 165 3.90 3.31 -8.76
N LEU A 166 4.53 2.39 -9.50
CA LEU A 166 5.77 2.68 -10.22
C LEU A 166 5.58 3.81 -11.26
N GLU A 167 4.47 3.79 -12.01
CA GLU A 167 4.11 4.87 -12.93
C GLU A 167 3.96 6.22 -12.21
N ALA A 168 3.34 6.23 -11.02
CA ALA A 168 3.12 7.46 -10.26
C ALA A 168 4.45 8.15 -9.90
N PHE A 169 5.43 7.38 -9.42
CA PHE A 169 6.77 7.90 -9.11
C PHE A 169 7.54 8.32 -10.36
N ALA A 170 7.50 7.51 -11.42
CA ALA A 170 8.19 7.81 -12.67
C ALA A 170 7.66 9.08 -13.35
N GLN A 171 6.33 9.29 -13.32
CA GLN A 171 5.73 10.52 -13.82
C GLN A 171 6.03 11.72 -12.91
N ALA A 172 6.07 11.53 -11.59
CA ALA A 172 6.41 12.60 -10.65
C ALA A 172 7.84 13.10 -10.82
N GLU A 173 8.80 12.24 -11.15
CA GLU A 173 10.18 12.65 -11.43
C GLU A 173 10.29 13.57 -12.67
N LYS A 174 9.37 13.44 -13.63
CA LYS A 174 9.34 14.27 -14.84
C LYS A 174 8.64 15.61 -14.65
N LYS A 175 7.89 15.79 -13.54
CA LYS A 175 7.19 17.05 -13.24
C LYS A 175 8.08 17.96 -12.41
N GLY A 176 8.53 19.08 -12.99
CA GLY A 176 9.57 19.94 -12.40
C GLY A 176 9.31 20.42 -10.97
N GLU A 177 8.06 20.73 -10.60
CA GLU A 177 7.72 21.12 -9.22
C GLU A 177 7.84 19.95 -8.23
N LEU A 178 7.37 18.76 -8.63
CA LEU A 178 7.46 17.54 -7.81
C LEU A 178 8.90 17.06 -7.68
N PHE A 179 9.69 17.21 -8.74
CA PHE A 179 11.12 16.91 -8.73
C PHE A 179 11.87 17.82 -7.75
N LYS A 180 11.57 19.12 -7.74
CA LYS A 180 12.22 20.11 -6.87
C LYS A 180 11.75 20.05 -5.41
N SER A 181 10.57 19.49 -5.14
CA SER A 181 10.06 19.33 -3.78
C SER A 181 10.72 18.15 -3.04
N ASP A 182 10.95 18.28 -1.73
CA ASP A 182 11.65 17.28 -0.93
C ASP A 182 10.74 16.26 -0.22
N TRP A 183 9.56 15.99 -0.79
CA TRP A 183 8.63 15.02 -0.21
C TRP A 183 9.27 13.64 -0.11
N ARG A 184 8.92 12.93 0.96
CA ARG A 184 9.36 11.58 1.26
C ARG A 184 8.20 10.76 1.79
N MET A 185 8.33 9.44 1.65
CA MET A 185 7.43 8.48 2.26
C MET A 185 8.20 7.49 3.13
N GLY A 186 7.54 6.98 4.17
CA GLY A 186 8.13 5.99 5.05
C GLY A 186 8.37 4.65 4.34
N GLN A 187 7.28 3.90 4.15
CA GLN A 187 7.33 2.53 3.63
C GLN A 187 6.52 2.43 2.33
N VAL A 188 7.05 1.72 1.34
CA VAL A 188 6.24 1.14 0.26
C VAL A 188 6.25 -0.37 0.38
N ALA A 189 5.07 -0.98 0.43
CA ALA A 189 4.89 -2.42 0.42
C ALA A 189 4.22 -2.86 -0.89
N PHE A 190 4.81 -3.81 -1.60
CA PHE A 190 4.16 -4.50 -2.71
C PHE A 190 3.73 -5.89 -2.26
N ILE A 191 2.52 -6.30 -2.63
CA ILE A 191 2.05 -7.66 -2.40
C ILE A 191 1.43 -8.24 -3.66
N ALA A 192 1.84 -9.46 -4.01
CA ALA A 192 1.42 -10.13 -5.23
C ALA A 192 1.62 -9.23 -6.48
N GLY A 193 2.70 -8.43 -6.51
CA GLY A 193 2.90 -7.37 -7.50
C GLY A 193 2.98 -7.89 -8.94
N ASP A 194 2.11 -7.37 -9.81
CA ASP A 194 2.05 -7.66 -11.25
C ASP A 194 2.95 -6.71 -12.06
N VAL A 195 4.22 -6.67 -11.64
CA VAL A 195 5.32 -5.98 -12.32
C VAL A 195 6.45 -6.97 -12.53
N SER A 196 7.30 -6.75 -13.53
CA SER A 196 8.48 -7.60 -13.71
C SER A 196 9.38 -7.50 -12.47
N SER A 197 9.97 -8.61 -12.04
CA SER A 197 11.00 -8.63 -11.00
C SER A 197 12.17 -7.70 -11.38
N ASP A 198 12.58 -7.72 -12.65
CA ASP A 198 13.68 -6.87 -13.16
C ASP A 198 13.35 -5.37 -13.11
N SER A 199 12.06 -5.00 -13.09
CA SER A 199 11.66 -3.61 -12.89
C SER A 199 12.03 -3.06 -11.50
N LEU A 200 12.33 -3.96 -10.54
CA LEU A 200 12.77 -3.62 -9.19
C LEU A 200 14.28 -3.82 -9.00
N ALA A 201 15.02 -4.15 -10.07
CA ALA A 201 16.47 -4.23 -10.03
C ALA A 201 17.10 -2.86 -9.75
N LEU A 202 18.30 -2.88 -9.16
CA LEU A 202 19.05 -1.65 -8.86
C LEU A 202 19.27 -0.77 -10.11
N SER A 203 19.40 -1.36 -11.29
CA SER A 203 19.63 -0.65 -12.55
C SER A 203 18.34 -0.19 -13.25
N SER A 204 17.16 -0.40 -12.68
CA SER A 204 15.91 -0.08 -13.36
C SER A 204 15.54 1.40 -13.25
N ASP A 205 15.57 2.12 -14.37
CA ASP A 205 15.13 3.53 -14.44
C ASP A 205 13.68 3.74 -14.01
N TRP A 206 12.85 2.69 -14.05
CA TRP A 206 11.42 2.81 -13.71
C TRP A 206 11.17 2.86 -12.20
N SER A 207 11.91 2.06 -11.40
CA SER A 207 11.75 2.06 -9.93
C SER A 207 12.70 3.02 -9.20
N GLN A 208 13.79 3.47 -9.85
CA GLN A 208 14.68 4.49 -9.32
C GLN A 208 13.98 5.76 -8.80
N PRO A 209 13.01 6.37 -9.54
CA PRO A 209 12.20 7.48 -9.03
C PRO A 209 11.57 7.20 -7.66
N MET A 210 11.05 5.99 -7.46
CA MET A 210 10.47 5.56 -6.19
C MET A 210 11.54 5.45 -5.10
N PHE A 211 12.66 4.77 -5.38
CA PHE A 211 13.74 4.60 -4.39
C PHE A 211 14.39 5.92 -3.95
N LYS A 212 14.34 6.98 -4.78
CA LYS A 212 14.78 8.34 -4.38
C LYS A 212 13.85 8.99 -3.35
N ARG A 213 12.58 8.59 -3.28
CA ARG A 213 11.53 9.25 -2.46
C ARG A 213 11.10 8.45 -1.23
N ILE A 214 11.44 7.17 -1.14
CA ILE A 214 11.03 6.31 -0.01
C ILE A 214 12.17 6.06 0.96
N MET A 215 11.85 5.79 2.24
CA MET A 215 12.83 5.33 3.21
C MET A 215 13.07 3.81 3.09
N ARG A 216 11.99 3.04 2.90
CA ARG A 216 12.03 1.57 2.90
C ARG A 216 11.07 0.97 1.87
N PHE A 217 11.44 -0.19 1.33
CA PHE A 217 10.61 -0.98 0.42
C PHE A 217 10.56 -2.45 0.85
N THR A 218 9.37 -3.04 0.83
CA THR A 218 9.17 -4.48 1.07
C THR A 218 8.31 -5.08 -0.04
N ASN A 219 8.76 -6.16 -0.64
CA ASN A 219 7.96 -6.98 -1.56
C ASN A 219 7.56 -8.28 -0.86
N TYR A 220 6.27 -8.60 -0.86
CA TYR A 220 5.73 -9.87 -0.40
C TYR A 220 5.44 -10.75 -1.62
N SER A 221 6.18 -11.86 -1.73
CA SER A 221 6.08 -12.78 -2.85
C SER A 221 5.43 -14.09 -2.44
N ASN A 222 4.68 -14.72 -3.35
CA ASN A 222 4.12 -16.06 -3.16
C ASN A 222 4.41 -16.92 -4.41
N PRO A 223 5.30 -17.94 -4.33
CA PRO A 223 5.60 -18.82 -5.46
C PRO A 223 4.39 -19.62 -5.96
N PHE A 224 3.32 -19.71 -5.15
CA PHE A 224 2.09 -20.40 -5.49
C PHE A 224 1.02 -19.50 -6.14
N ASP A 225 1.33 -18.23 -6.44
CA ASP A 225 0.36 -17.31 -7.05
C ASP A 225 -0.01 -17.71 -8.49
N SER A 226 -1.17 -18.35 -8.63
CA SER A 226 -1.68 -18.88 -9.90
C SER A 226 -2.08 -17.78 -10.89
N VAL A 227 -2.53 -16.61 -10.42
CA VAL A 227 -2.92 -15.49 -11.30
C VAL A 227 -1.69 -14.93 -12.00
N LEU A 228 -0.61 -14.74 -11.25
CA LEU A 228 0.66 -14.27 -11.83
C LEU A 228 1.33 -15.36 -12.70
N ALA A 229 1.11 -16.64 -12.42
CA ALA A 229 1.56 -17.73 -13.30
C ALA A 229 0.89 -17.65 -14.68
N VAL A 230 -0.43 -17.47 -14.71
CA VAL A 230 -1.20 -17.31 -15.95
C VAL A 230 -0.80 -16.02 -16.69
N SER A 231 -0.57 -14.92 -15.96
CA SER A 231 -0.05 -13.67 -16.53
C SER A 231 1.29 -13.87 -17.25
N ASN A 232 2.20 -14.68 -16.69
CA ASN A 232 3.47 -15.03 -17.35
C ASN A 232 3.26 -15.88 -18.60
N ALA A 233 2.41 -16.90 -18.53
CA ALA A 233 2.18 -17.83 -19.63
C ALA A 233 1.50 -17.17 -20.85
N LYS A 234 0.50 -16.31 -20.60
CA LYS A 234 -0.28 -15.63 -21.67
C LYS A 234 0.52 -14.59 -22.46
N ARG A 235 1.64 -14.12 -21.91
CA ARG A 235 2.43 -13.01 -22.47
C ARG A 235 3.78 -13.47 -23.06
N LEU A 236 3.87 -14.73 -23.50
CA LEU A 236 4.96 -15.32 -24.31
C LEU A 236 6.31 -14.56 -24.20
N GLY A 237 7.05 -14.77 -23.11
CA GLY A 237 8.40 -14.20 -22.94
C GLY A 237 8.51 -12.95 -22.05
N VAL A 238 7.44 -12.54 -21.35
CA VAL A 238 7.57 -11.52 -20.29
C VAL A 238 8.36 -12.05 -19.09
N ALA A 239 9.19 -11.16 -18.56
CA ALA A 239 9.97 -11.38 -17.35
C ALA A 239 9.09 -11.80 -16.16
N PRO A 240 9.61 -12.68 -15.27
CA PRO A 240 8.89 -13.18 -14.10
C PRO A 240 8.32 -12.06 -13.21
N ARG A 241 7.11 -12.25 -12.65
CA ARG A 241 6.46 -11.26 -11.78
C ARG A 241 7.05 -11.23 -10.37
N ALA A 242 7.33 -10.03 -9.88
CA ALA A 242 7.86 -9.79 -8.53
C ALA A 242 6.99 -10.40 -7.43
N GLY A 243 5.66 -10.38 -7.60
CA GLY A 243 4.73 -11.00 -6.66
C GLY A 243 4.78 -12.53 -6.61
N ARG A 244 5.35 -13.19 -7.63
CA ARG A 244 5.46 -14.64 -7.70
C ARG A 244 6.87 -15.14 -7.40
N VAL A 245 7.89 -14.50 -7.97
CA VAL A 245 9.28 -14.98 -7.86
C VAL A 245 10.13 -14.22 -6.84
N GLY A 246 9.61 -13.10 -6.34
CA GLY A 246 10.35 -12.18 -5.49
C GLY A 246 11.17 -11.16 -6.27
N LEU A 247 12.05 -10.48 -5.54
CA LEU A 247 12.99 -9.50 -6.08
C LEU A 247 14.17 -10.14 -6.83
N PRO A 248 14.82 -9.41 -7.76
CA PRO A 248 16.02 -9.89 -8.45
C PRO A 248 17.23 -9.91 -7.50
N ALA A 249 18.34 -10.52 -7.94
CA ALA A 249 19.52 -10.68 -7.09
C ALA A 249 20.18 -9.36 -6.67
N VAL A 250 20.15 -8.34 -7.53
CA VAL A 250 20.77 -7.03 -7.27
C VAL A 250 19.68 -5.96 -7.17
N VAL A 251 19.45 -5.48 -5.95
CA VAL A 251 18.38 -4.52 -5.61
C VAL A 251 18.92 -3.31 -4.87
N ASN A 252 18.08 -2.27 -4.76
CA ASN A 252 18.37 -1.13 -3.90
C ASN A 252 18.51 -1.57 -2.43
N SER A 253 19.43 -0.97 -1.69
CA SER A 253 19.67 -1.28 -0.26
C SER A 253 18.46 -1.00 0.64
N LYS A 254 17.46 -0.26 0.17
CA LYS A 254 16.18 -0.02 0.85
C LYS A 254 15.19 -1.19 0.70
N ALA A 255 15.42 -2.10 -0.24
CA ALA A 255 14.51 -3.19 -0.59
C ALA A 255 14.74 -4.44 0.26
N VAL A 256 13.65 -5.15 0.56
CA VAL A 256 13.65 -6.50 1.10
C VAL A 256 12.53 -7.32 0.44
N ASP A 257 12.81 -8.59 0.14
CA ASP A 257 11.80 -9.56 -0.31
C ASP A 257 11.40 -10.44 0.87
N VAL A 258 10.11 -10.65 1.07
CA VAL A 258 9.54 -11.58 2.06
C VAL A 258 8.82 -12.67 1.28
N ASP A 259 9.46 -13.84 1.21
CA ASP A 259 8.91 -15.04 0.59
C ASP A 259 7.84 -15.64 1.51
N CYS A 260 6.59 -15.58 1.08
CA CYS A 260 5.44 -16.05 1.84
C CYS A 260 5.07 -17.51 1.52
N GLY A 261 5.81 -18.19 0.65
CA GLY A 261 5.44 -19.52 0.14
C GLY A 261 5.28 -20.57 1.22
N ASP A 262 6.29 -20.72 2.07
CA ASP A 262 6.30 -21.72 3.15
C ASP A 262 5.11 -21.54 4.11
N TYR A 263 4.79 -20.29 4.46
CA TYR A 263 3.62 -19.99 5.27
C TYR A 263 2.32 -20.28 4.51
N PHE A 264 2.20 -19.74 3.29
CA PHE A 264 0.99 -19.86 2.46
C PHE A 264 0.57 -21.32 2.23
N GLU A 265 1.52 -22.23 2.00
CA GLU A 265 1.23 -23.66 1.79
C GLU A 265 0.51 -24.30 2.99
N GLY A 266 0.76 -23.80 4.20
CA GLY A 266 0.12 -24.26 5.43
C GLY A 266 -1.24 -23.62 5.73
N VAL A 267 -1.68 -22.61 4.97
CA VAL A 267 -2.94 -21.89 5.24
C VAL A 267 -4.12 -22.61 4.58
N ASP A 268 -5.08 -23.05 5.39
CA ASP A 268 -6.36 -23.59 4.89
C ASP A 268 -7.20 -22.45 4.29
N PRO A 269 -7.52 -22.47 2.98
CA PRO A 269 -8.35 -21.45 2.34
C PRO A 269 -9.73 -21.31 2.99
N LYS A 270 -10.29 -22.38 3.55
CA LYS A 270 -11.62 -22.37 4.21
C LYS A 270 -11.62 -21.63 5.54
N SER A 271 -10.43 -21.40 6.12
CA SER A 271 -10.27 -20.68 7.38
C SER A 271 -10.17 -19.16 7.21
N GLN A 272 -10.11 -18.66 5.98
CA GLN A 272 -9.86 -17.26 5.66
C GLN A 272 -11.02 -16.64 4.87
N PRO A 273 -11.21 -15.31 4.94
CA PRO A 273 -12.11 -14.60 4.04
C PRO A 273 -11.75 -14.84 2.57
N SER A 274 -12.76 -15.01 1.72
CA SER A 274 -12.58 -15.23 0.28
C SER A 274 -12.84 -13.95 -0.51
N LEU A 275 -11.81 -13.11 -0.67
CA LEU A 275 -11.90 -11.86 -1.42
C LEU A 275 -11.02 -11.89 -2.68
N GLY A 276 -11.57 -12.41 -3.77
CA GLY A 276 -10.88 -12.59 -5.06
C GLY A 276 -10.21 -13.97 -5.18
N SER A 277 -9.25 -14.10 -6.09
CA SER A 277 -8.52 -15.38 -6.27
C SER A 277 -7.64 -15.68 -5.06
N TRP A 278 -7.86 -16.84 -4.42
CA TRP A 278 -7.18 -17.26 -3.19
C TRP A 278 -5.67 -17.06 -3.24
N THR A 279 -4.98 -17.68 -4.19
CA THR A 279 -3.50 -17.64 -4.26
C THR A 279 -2.94 -16.23 -4.46
N HIS A 280 -3.76 -15.30 -4.96
CA HIS A 280 -3.40 -13.93 -5.30
C HIS A 280 -3.87 -12.90 -4.26
N SER A 281 -4.82 -13.27 -3.40
CA SER A 281 -5.47 -12.39 -2.42
C SER A 281 -5.48 -12.95 -0.98
N TRP A 282 -4.75 -14.04 -0.72
CA TRP A 282 -4.67 -14.72 0.59
C TRP A 282 -4.35 -13.82 1.78
N HIS A 283 -3.67 -12.70 1.53
CA HIS A 283 -3.23 -11.74 2.53
C HIS A 283 -4.37 -10.91 3.13
N ILE A 284 -5.52 -10.84 2.45
CA ILE A 284 -6.69 -10.10 2.93
C ILE A 284 -7.47 -11.00 3.88
N GLY A 285 -7.73 -10.53 5.10
CA GLY A 285 -8.26 -11.38 6.16
C GLY A 285 -7.19 -12.16 6.92
N ASN A 286 -5.92 -12.10 6.50
CA ASN A 286 -4.85 -12.88 7.11
C ASN A 286 -4.17 -12.12 8.25
N ARG A 287 -4.41 -12.58 9.47
CA ARG A 287 -3.91 -12.01 10.71
C ARG A 287 -2.39 -11.97 10.81
N LEU A 288 -1.70 -13.02 10.35
CA LEU A 288 -0.24 -13.06 10.37
C LEU A 288 0.36 -12.03 9.40
N PHE A 289 -0.17 -11.95 8.17
CA PHE A 289 0.24 -10.93 7.21
C PHE A 289 0.01 -9.52 7.76
N ALA A 290 -1.18 -9.26 8.33
CA ALA A 290 -1.48 -7.96 8.92
C ALA A 290 -0.51 -7.61 10.06
N ARG A 291 -0.10 -8.59 10.87
CA ARG A 291 0.89 -8.41 11.94
C ARG A 291 2.27 -8.04 11.39
N ASP A 292 2.74 -8.76 10.37
CA ASP A 292 4.02 -8.50 9.72
C ASP A 292 4.04 -7.11 9.05
N LEU A 293 2.97 -6.77 8.32
CA LEU A 293 2.80 -5.46 7.70
C LEU A 293 2.78 -4.35 8.76
N SER A 294 2.08 -4.55 9.86
CA SER A 294 2.02 -3.58 10.97
C SER A 294 3.40 -3.25 11.51
N MET A 295 4.20 -4.26 11.86
CA MET A 295 5.58 -4.07 12.33
C MET A 295 6.49 -3.45 11.26
N THR A 296 6.22 -3.74 9.98
CA THR A 296 6.96 -3.16 8.84
C THR A 296 6.72 -1.66 8.68
N LEU A 297 5.47 -1.22 8.84
CA LEU A 297 5.09 0.19 8.76
C LEU A 297 5.65 0.96 9.96
N GLU A 298 5.49 0.40 11.16
CA GLU A 298 6.02 0.93 12.42
C GLU A 298 7.52 1.21 12.37
N GLY A 299 8.30 0.35 11.70
CA GLY A 299 9.73 0.56 11.48
C GLY A 299 10.60 0.48 12.75
N ALA A 300 10.01 0.12 13.90
CA ALA A 300 10.72 -0.01 15.18
C ALA A 300 11.65 -1.22 15.24
N ILE A 301 11.37 -2.25 14.45
CA ILE A 301 12.21 -3.45 14.32
C ILE A 301 12.85 -3.40 12.93
N ASP A 302 14.15 -3.68 12.86
CA ASP A 302 14.81 -3.80 11.56
C ASP A 302 14.10 -4.84 10.69
N ARG A 303 14.01 -4.54 9.40
CA ARG A 303 13.24 -5.33 8.41
C ARG A 303 13.64 -6.80 8.34
N GLN A 304 14.86 -7.18 8.73
CA GLN A 304 15.32 -8.58 8.76
C GLN A 304 15.06 -9.26 10.11
N ALA A 305 14.80 -8.50 11.17
CA ALA A 305 14.62 -8.97 12.54
C ALA A 305 13.15 -9.02 12.98
N ILE A 306 12.20 -8.68 12.10
CA ILE A 306 10.76 -8.78 12.40
C ILE A 306 10.43 -10.23 12.79
N PRO A 307 9.83 -10.51 13.97
CA PRO A 307 9.65 -11.88 14.48
C PRO A 307 8.84 -12.83 13.59
N THR A 308 7.96 -12.29 12.75
CA THR A 308 7.20 -13.03 11.73
C THR A 308 8.05 -13.38 10.50
N ARG A 309 9.36 -13.13 10.53
CA ARG A 309 10.28 -13.40 9.43
C ARG A 309 11.46 -14.25 9.88
N LYS A 310 11.96 -15.09 8.98
CA LYS A 310 13.15 -15.91 9.23
C LYS A 310 13.99 -16.05 7.98
N MET A 311 15.30 -15.88 8.13
CA MET A 311 16.23 -16.19 7.06
C MET A 311 16.35 -17.71 6.89
N LYS A 312 15.99 -18.21 5.71
CA LYS A 312 16.06 -19.62 5.34
C LYS A 312 16.65 -19.72 3.93
N ASN A 313 17.78 -20.42 3.79
CA ASN A 313 18.47 -20.61 2.51
C ASN A 313 18.74 -19.30 1.74
N GLY A 314 19.11 -18.23 2.45
CA GLY A 314 19.39 -16.92 1.85
C GLY A 314 18.14 -16.11 1.43
N ARG A 315 16.94 -16.60 1.75
CA ARG A 315 15.68 -15.88 1.57
C ARG A 315 15.06 -15.52 2.91
N LEU A 316 14.51 -14.32 3.02
CA LEU A 316 13.72 -13.95 4.18
C LEU A 316 12.30 -14.48 3.97
N THR A 317 11.88 -15.42 4.80
CA THR A 317 10.60 -16.13 4.69
C THR A 317 9.62 -15.65 5.75
N LEU A 318 8.33 -15.56 5.41
CA LEU A 318 7.26 -15.33 6.37
C LEU A 318 7.04 -16.61 7.21
N GLN A 319 6.86 -16.45 8.51
CA GLN A 319 6.58 -17.54 9.45
C GLN A 319 5.63 -17.07 10.56
N GLU A 320 5.05 -18.03 11.27
CA GLU A 320 4.35 -17.75 12.53
C GLU A 320 5.29 -17.03 13.51
N GLY A 321 4.76 -15.97 14.12
CA GLY A 321 5.50 -15.14 15.06
C GLY A 321 4.59 -14.13 15.72
N THR A 322 4.89 -13.77 16.96
CA THR A 322 4.15 -12.75 17.72
C THR A 322 4.99 -11.49 17.84
N ARG A 323 4.34 -10.36 18.15
CA ARG A 323 5.05 -9.16 18.59
C ARG A 323 5.95 -9.49 19.80
N PRO A 324 7.13 -8.86 19.94
CA PRO A 324 7.98 -9.05 21.11
C PRO A 324 7.21 -8.69 22.39
N LYS A 325 7.29 -9.57 23.39
CA LYS A 325 6.53 -9.47 24.65
C LYS A 325 6.66 -8.11 25.35
N PHE A 326 7.84 -7.50 25.25
CA PHE A 326 8.20 -6.26 25.94
C PHE A 326 8.37 -5.08 24.98
N GLN A 327 7.86 -5.16 23.74
CA GLN A 327 8.02 -4.08 22.74
C GLN A 327 7.45 -2.73 23.26
N GLY A 328 6.37 -2.76 24.03
CA GLY A 328 5.78 -1.56 24.63
C GLY A 328 6.70 -0.84 25.62
N ASP A 329 7.70 -1.52 26.18
CA ASP A 329 8.66 -0.97 27.14
C ASP A 329 9.92 -0.42 26.46
N TRP A 330 9.98 -0.44 25.11
CA TRP A 330 11.16 0.02 24.36
C TRP A 330 11.20 1.53 24.14
N HIS A 331 10.21 2.28 24.65
CA HIS A 331 10.16 3.74 24.55
C HIS A 331 10.32 4.31 23.12
N ILE A 332 9.93 3.51 22.10
CA ILE A 332 10.10 3.81 20.67
C ILE A 332 9.61 5.22 20.31
N LYS A 333 8.43 5.58 20.82
CA LYS A 333 7.81 6.86 20.51
C LYS A 333 8.52 8.05 21.16
N ASP A 334 8.99 7.89 22.40
CA ASP A 334 9.73 8.92 23.11
C ASP A 334 11.07 9.19 22.42
N ASP A 335 11.74 8.13 21.95
CA ASP A 335 12.96 8.22 21.16
C ASP A 335 12.71 8.94 19.82
N ALA A 336 11.62 8.61 19.11
CA ALA A 336 11.25 9.24 17.84
C ALA A 336 10.95 10.75 17.99
N LYS A 337 10.22 11.14 19.05
CA LYS A 337 9.94 12.54 19.38
C LYS A 337 11.21 13.30 19.74
N THR A 338 12.07 12.69 20.56
CA THR A 338 13.36 13.27 20.96
C THR A 338 14.29 13.49 19.76
N ALA A 339 14.35 12.53 18.84
CA ALA A 339 15.15 12.65 17.62
C ALA A 339 14.62 13.77 16.71
N SER A 340 13.30 13.87 16.53
CA SER A 340 12.67 14.91 15.71
C SER A 340 12.92 16.32 16.27
N ALA A 341 12.87 16.50 17.59
CA ALA A 341 13.16 17.77 18.26
C ALA A 341 14.62 18.25 18.12
N ARG A 342 15.57 17.35 17.85
CA ARG A 342 16.98 17.70 17.62
C ARG A 342 17.28 18.17 16.19
N ILE A 343 16.39 17.85 15.25
CA ILE A 343 16.56 18.12 13.82
C ILE A 343 15.79 19.39 13.39
N ALA A 344 14.76 19.78 14.15
CA ALA A 344 13.95 20.99 13.94
C ALA A 344 14.66 22.26 14.45
#